data_AF-A0A1Y2FL14-F1
#
_entry.id   AF-A0A1Y2FL14-F1
#
_cell.length_a   1.000
_cell.length_b   1.000
_cell.length_c   1.000
_cell.angle_alpha   90.00
_cell.angle_beta   90.00
_cell.angle_gamma   90.00
#
_symmetry.space_group_name_H-M   'P 1'
#
loop_
_entity.id
_entity.type
_entity.pdbx_description
1 polymer ?
#
loop_
_entity_poly.entity_id
_entity_poly.type
_entity_poly.pdbx_seq_one_letter_code
_entity_poly.pdbx_strand_id
1 'polypeptide(L)'
;MEIHSHLLKKEIMGLLGGRYDQIKKILYIKDIYPCRSEGTSYYCEMNVESEIEATNIFNTKNYNIVGWYHSHPIFEVNPSIVDIRNQYQHQKLAHLDSGEEPFIGMIISPYYNYQIKSNIKMFNVSEEWDKNHNYHLPYEHEFLIEYSNQITPEFISIVDNLLNLNKNDKSLINFNKKYKRGRKNYTYFNKLYNSAQSYLKTLPDTQSKMLLSIIEEHLK
;
A
#
# COMPACT_ATOMS: atom_id res chain seq x y z
N MET A 1 -1.85 -1.02 -4.08
CA MET A 1 -1.78 -1.24 -2.62
C MET A 1 -2.80 -2.28 -2.18
N GLU A 2 -4.09 -2.07 -2.46
CA GLU A 2 -5.18 -3.00 -2.07
C GLU A 2 -4.93 -4.45 -2.50
N ILE A 3 -4.58 -4.70 -3.76
CA ILE A 3 -4.30 -6.06 -4.26
C ILE A 3 -3.06 -6.63 -3.56
N HIS A 4 -1.97 -5.86 -3.54
CA HIS A 4 -0.68 -6.29 -2.97
C HIS A 4 -0.79 -6.74 -1.52
N SER A 5 -1.46 -5.96 -0.66
CA SER A 5 -1.58 -6.27 0.76
C SER A 5 -2.36 -7.56 1.05
N HIS A 6 -3.24 -7.98 0.13
CA HIS A 6 -4.01 -9.21 0.30
C HIS A 6 -3.27 -10.49 -0.10
N LEU A 7 -2.14 -10.40 -0.81
CA LEU A 7 -1.50 -11.58 -1.40
C LEU A 7 -0.85 -12.47 -0.35
N LEU A 8 -0.09 -11.88 0.56
CA LEU A 8 0.80 -12.63 1.46
C LEU A 8 0.31 -12.56 2.91
N LYS A 9 0.66 -13.59 3.69
CA LYS A 9 0.46 -13.62 5.15
C LYS A 9 1.50 -12.79 5.90
N LYS A 10 2.66 -12.56 5.29
CA LYS A 10 3.72 -11.68 5.80
C LYS A 10 3.46 -10.23 5.42
N GLU A 11 4.18 -9.32 6.05
CA GLU A 11 4.13 -7.91 5.66
C GLU A 11 4.77 -7.72 4.29
N ILE A 12 4.13 -6.91 3.44
CA ILE A 12 4.68 -6.43 2.17
C ILE A 12 4.92 -4.95 2.25
N MET A 13 5.75 -4.41 1.36
CA MET A 13 5.93 -2.96 1.25
C MET A 13 6.08 -2.49 -0.19
N GLY A 14 6.00 -1.18 -0.38
CA GLY A 14 6.27 -0.54 -1.66
C GLY A 14 6.47 0.96 -1.53
N LEU A 15 6.86 1.57 -2.64
CA LEU A 15 7.13 3.00 -2.73
C LEU A 15 5.97 3.75 -3.37
N LEU A 16 5.82 5.01 -2.99
CA LEU A 16 4.79 5.92 -3.49
C LEU A 16 5.45 6.97 -4.39
N GLY A 17 4.98 7.05 -5.63
CA GLY A 17 5.43 8.02 -6.62
C GLY A 17 4.46 9.19 -6.71
N GLY A 18 4.97 10.42 -6.72
CA GLY A 18 4.12 11.60 -6.69
C GLY A 18 4.83 12.92 -6.90
N ARG A 19 4.12 14.00 -6.57
CA ARG A 19 4.64 15.37 -6.60
C ARG A 19 4.08 16.18 -5.45
N TYR A 20 4.91 17.07 -4.92
CA TYR A 20 4.49 18.05 -3.93
C TYR A 20 4.31 19.43 -4.58
N ASP A 21 3.13 20.02 -4.41
CA ASP A 21 2.86 21.40 -4.79
C ASP A 21 3.14 22.31 -3.59
N GLN A 22 4.30 22.97 -3.61
CA GLN A 22 4.75 23.86 -2.53
C GLN A 22 3.86 25.10 -2.36
N ILE A 23 3.13 25.53 -3.38
CA ILE A 23 2.27 26.72 -3.30
C ILE A 23 0.95 26.33 -2.64
N LYS A 24 0.33 25.24 -3.10
CA LYS A 24 -0.95 24.76 -2.55
C LYS A 24 -0.79 23.95 -1.27
N LYS A 25 0.44 23.54 -0.94
CA LYS A 25 0.75 22.64 0.17
C LYS A 25 0.04 21.29 0.04
N ILE A 26 -0.01 20.75 -1.18
CA ILE A 26 -0.70 19.49 -1.49
C ILE A 26 0.31 18.45 -1.98
N LEU A 27 0.32 17.29 -1.33
CA LEU A 27 1.06 16.11 -1.79
C LEU A 27 0.15 15.25 -2.67
N TYR A 28 0.52 15.12 -3.95
CA TYR A 28 -0.18 14.25 -4.88
C TYR A 28 0.55 12.91 -4.97
N ILE A 29 -0.08 11.84 -4.48
CA ILE A 29 0.37 10.46 -4.72
C ILE A 29 -0.31 9.98 -5.99
N LYS A 30 0.47 9.71 -7.04
CA LYS A 30 -0.04 9.43 -8.40
C LYS A 30 0.35 8.06 -8.93
N ASP A 31 1.34 7.40 -8.33
CA ASP A 31 1.76 6.06 -8.71
C ASP A 31 2.29 5.27 -7.52
N ILE A 32 2.40 3.96 -7.67
CA ILE A 32 2.98 3.07 -6.66
C ILE A 32 3.90 2.04 -7.30
N TYR A 33 4.91 1.62 -6.56
CA TYR A 33 5.75 0.49 -6.94
C TYR A 33 5.73 -0.58 -5.86
N PRO A 34 5.15 -1.78 -6.10
CA PRO A 34 5.29 -2.92 -5.21
C PRO A 34 6.75 -3.37 -5.14
N CYS A 35 7.39 -3.22 -3.99
CA CYS A 35 8.80 -3.60 -3.84
C CYS A 35 8.92 -5.09 -3.53
N ARG A 36 10.03 -5.70 -3.97
CA ARG A 36 10.47 -6.96 -3.38
C ARG A 36 10.96 -6.65 -1.98
N SER A 37 10.53 -7.46 -1.02
CA SER A 37 10.90 -7.29 0.38
C SER A 37 11.23 -8.63 1.01
N GLU A 38 12.29 -8.63 1.80
CA GLU A 38 12.56 -9.71 2.74
C GLU A 38 11.94 -9.32 4.09
N GLY A 39 11.22 -10.26 4.68
CA GLY A 39 10.42 -9.93 5.85
C GLY A 39 9.73 -11.12 6.48
N THR A 40 9.29 -10.91 7.71
CA THR A 40 8.47 -11.85 8.48
C THR A 40 7.05 -11.30 8.60
N SER A 41 6.22 -11.85 9.49
CA SER A 41 4.90 -11.30 9.76
C SER A 41 4.90 -10.01 10.58
N TYR A 42 6.06 -9.52 11.03
CA TYR A 42 6.21 -8.35 11.92
C TYR A 42 7.34 -7.40 11.51
N TYR A 43 7.95 -7.67 10.34
CA TYR A 43 9.13 -6.96 9.87
C TYR A 43 9.19 -7.02 8.37
N CYS A 44 9.52 -5.90 7.73
CA CYS A 44 9.67 -5.80 6.29
C CYS A 44 10.81 -4.84 5.96
N GLU A 45 11.80 -5.31 5.20
CA GLU A 45 12.88 -4.48 4.65
C GLU A 45 12.79 -4.43 3.13
N MET A 46 13.02 -3.23 2.59
CA MET A 46 13.01 -3.00 1.15
C MET A 46 14.32 -3.46 0.55
N ASN A 47 14.23 -4.21 -0.54
CA ASN A 47 15.40 -4.57 -1.33
C ASN A 47 15.86 -3.35 -2.18
N VAL A 48 17.17 -3.06 -2.17
CA VAL A 48 17.78 -1.88 -2.82
C VAL A 48 17.49 -1.84 -4.33
N GLU A 49 17.50 -2.99 -5.01
CA GLU A 49 17.18 -3.06 -6.44
C GLU A 49 15.74 -2.57 -6.71
N SER A 50 14.81 -2.82 -5.79
CA SER A 50 13.42 -2.35 -5.92
C SER A 50 13.33 -0.83 -5.80
N GLU A 51 14.17 -0.19 -4.98
CA GLU A 51 14.23 1.27 -4.86
C GLU A 51 14.78 1.91 -6.13
N ILE A 52 15.82 1.33 -6.72
CA ILE A 52 16.40 1.79 -7.99
C ILE A 52 15.37 1.66 -9.13
N GLU A 53 14.70 0.50 -9.24
CA GLU A 53 13.66 0.26 -10.24
C GLU A 53 12.49 1.25 -10.09
N ALA A 54 11.99 1.43 -8.86
CA ALA A 54 10.92 2.39 -8.57
C ALA A 54 11.33 3.81 -8.95
N THR A 55 12.54 4.23 -8.58
CA THR A 55 13.09 5.55 -8.91
C THR A 55 13.13 5.77 -10.41
N ASN A 56 13.63 4.80 -11.18
CA ASN A 56 13.67 4.88 -12.63
C ASN A 56 12.26 5.00 -13.23
N ILE A 57 11.31 4.18 -12.79
CA ILE A 57 9.93 4.23 -13.27
C ILE A 57 9.27 5.57 -12.94
N PHE A 58 9.38 6.04 -11.70
CA PHE A 58 8.80 7.31 -11.29
C PHE A 58 9.43 8.49 -12.06
N ASN A 59 10.74 8.48 -12.29
CA ASN A 59 11.43 9.49 -13.09
C ASN A 59 10.90 9.57 -14.53
N THR A 60 10.57 8.45 -15.18
CA THR A 60 9.97 8.46 -16.53
C THR A 60 8.62 9.18 -16.58
N LYS A 61 7.92 9.26 -15.43
CA LYS A 61 6.63 9.95 -15.24
C LYS A 61 6.79 11.34 -14.60
N ASN A 62 8.04 11.80 -14.44
CA ASN A 62 8.40 13.02 -13.71
C ASN A 62 7.81 13.03 -12.28
N TYR A 63 7.86 11.89 -11.60
CA TYR A 63 7.45 11.73 -10.20
C TYR A 63 8.67 11.51 -9.32
N ASN A 64 8.60 12.02 -8.10
CA ASN A 64 9.55 11.73 -7.04
C ASN A 64 9.00 10.64 -6.13
N ILE A 65 9.87 9.96 -5.38
CA ILE A 65 9.42 9.17 -4.24
C ILE A 65 8.92 10.15 -3.18
N VAL A 66 7.66 9.98 -2.78
CA VAL A 66 6.96 10.84 -1.80
C VAL A 66 6.49 10.07 -0.58
N GLY A 67 6.90 8.82 -0.45
CA GLY A 67 6.50 7.99 0.67
C GLY A 67 6.69 6.51 0.42
N TRP A 68 6.24 5.73 1.38
CA TRP A 68 6.19 4.28 1.33
C TRP A 68 4.85 3.79 1.85
N TYR A 69 4.53 2.53 1.55
CA TYR A 69 3.45 1.82 2.21
C TYR A 69 3.91 0.44 2.65
N HIS A 70 3.34 -0.07 3.75
CA HIS A 70 3.41 -1.50 4.06
C HIS A 70 2.06 -2.04 4.54
N SER A 71 1.95 -3.36 4.59
CA SER A 71 0.76 -4.01 5.11
C SER A 71 0.93 -4.43 6.56
N HIS A 72 -0.12 -4.27 7.35
CA HIS A 72 -0.33 -5.03 8.59
C HIS A 72 -1.41 -6.08 8.30
N PRO A 73 -1.09 -7.30 7.84
CA PRO A 73 -2.09 -8.23 7.31
C PRO A 73 -3.26 -8.46 8.26
N ILE A 74 -2.95 -8.67 9.54
CA ILE A 74 -3.92 -8.99 10.61
C ILE A 74 -3.87 -8.02 11.80
N PHE A 75 -3.04 -6.98 11.74
CA PHE A 75 -2.89 -5.99 12.82
C PHE A 75 -3.57 -4.67 12.48
N GLU A 76 -3.78 -3.85 13.49
CA GLU A 76 -4.33 -2.51 13.31
C GLU A 76 -3.38 -1.63 12.51
N VAL A 77 -3.89 -0.64 11.80
CA VAL A 77 -3.10 0.30 10.97
C VAL A 77 -2.32 1.36 11.78
N ASN A 78 -2.20 1.19 13.09
CA ASN A 78 -1.38 2.06 13.91
C ASN A 78 0.11 1.71 13.70
N PRO A 79 0.97 2.72 13.48
CA PRO A 79 2.39 2.46 13.24
C PRO A 79 3.07 1.91 14.50
N SER A 80 3.95 0.93 14.31
CA SER A 80 4.86 0.43 15.32
C SER A 80 5.93 1.48 15.67
N ILE A 81 6.67 1.29 16.77
CA ILE A 81 7.81 2.17 17.11
C ILE A 81 8.89 2.12 16.01
N VAL A 82 9.07 0.97 15.35
CA VAL A 82 10.01 0.81 14.24
C VAL A 82 9.53 1.62 13.04
N ASP A 83 8.23 1.55 12.72
CA ASP A 83 7.61 2.30 11.62
C ASP A 83 7.77 3.80 11.82
N ILE A 84 7.54 4.28 13.06
CA ILE A 84 7.69 5.69 13.43
C ILE A 84 9.14 6.15 13.23
N ARG A 85 10.12 5.36 13.66
CA ARG A 85 11.54 5.70 13.52
C ARG A 85 11.97 5.74 12.06
N ASN A 86 11.57 4.73 11.27
CA ASN A 86 11.87 4.68 9.84
C ASN A 86 11.21 5.84 9.10
N GLN A 87 9.92 6.11 9.38
CA GLN A 87 9.21 7.25 8.80
C GLN A 87 9.91 8.56 9.12
N TYR A 88 10.29 8.80 10.38
CA TYR A 88 10.99 10.01 10.79
C TYR A 88 12.30 10.18 10.00
N GLN A 89 13.10 9.12 9.86
CA GLN A 89 14.35 9.16 9.09
C GLN A 89 14.12 9.47 7.61
N HIS A 90 13.20 8.77 6.94
CA HIS A 90 12.92 9.00 5.52
C HIS A 90 12.32 10.39 5.27
N GLN A 91 11.44 10.85 6.17
CA GLN A 91 10.87 12.19 6.10
C GLN A 91 11.94 13.28 6.19
N LYS A 92 12.93 13.12 7.09
CA LYS A 92 14.08 14.03 7.20
C LYS A 92 14.95 14.03 5.96
N LEU A 93 15.15 12.88 5.32
CA LEU A 93 15.91 12.81 4.07
C LEU A 93 15.18 13.49 2.90
N ALA A 94 13.85 13.54 2.95
CA ALA A 94 13.01 14.19 1.95
C ALA A 94 12.75 15.68 2.21
N HIS A 95 13.51 16.32 3.11
CA HIS A 95 13.38 17.74 3.38
C HIS A 95 13.68 18.57 2.13
N LEU A 96 12.87 19.60 1.93
CA LEU A 96 13.05 20.60 0.90
C LEU A 96 13.80 21.80 1.45
N ASP A 97 14.39 22.61 0.57
CA ASP A 97 15.02 23.89 0.94
C ASP A 97 14.04 24.86 1.63
N SER A 98 12.73 24.68 1.42
CA SER A 98 11.67 25.42 2.11
C SER A 98 11.48 25.01 3.59
N GLY A 99 12.17 23.96 4.05
CA GLY A 99 12.03 23.36 5.38
C GLY A 99 10.88 22.35 5.48
N GLU A 100 10.18 22.06 4.39
CA GLU A 100 9.05 21.15 4.36
C GLU A 100 9.50 19.72 4.05
N GLU A 101 8.80 18.74 4.62
CA GLU A 101 9.15 17.32 4.49
C GLU A 101 7.97 16.54 3.91
N PRO A 102 7.66 16.70 2.60
CA PRO A 102 6.46 16.15 1.97
C PRO A 102 6.60 14.66 1.67
N PHE A 103 6.77 13.87 2.73
CA PHE A 103 7.00 12.44 2.67
C PHE A 103 6.12 11.73 3.71
N ILE A 104 5.35 10.74 3.27
CA ILE A 104 4.34 10.08 4.11
C ILE A 104 4.56 8.58 4.22
N GLY A 105 4.13 8.01 5.35
CA GLY A 105 4.01 6.57 5.54
C GLY A 105 2.55 6.16 5.41
N MET A 106 2.28 5.04 4.72
CA MET A 106 0.95 4.45 4.67
C MET A 106 0.94 3.02 5.20
N ILE A 107 -0.04 2.69 6.04
CA ILE A 107 -0.23 1.32 6.54
C ILE A 107 -1.60 0.83 6.11
N ILE A 108 -1.63 -0.31 5.41
CA ILE A 108 -2.87 -0.97 5.00
C ILE A 108 -3.09 -2.27 5.76
N SER A 109 -4.29 -2.44 6.32
CA SER A 109 -4.70 -3.67 6.98
C SER A 109 -5.88 -4.33 6.25
N PRO A 110 -5.61 -5.41 5.50
CA PRO A 110 -6.65 -6.11 4.75
C PRO A 110 -7.51 -7.03 5.61
N TYR A 111 -7.00 -7.57 6.73
CA TYR A 111 -7.70 -8.63 7.47
C TYR A 111 -7.99 -8.33 8.95
N TYR A 112 -7.59 -7.16 9.47
CA TYR A 112 -7.87 -6.79 10.86
C TYR A 112 -9.38 -6.61 11.15
N ASN A 113 -9.80 -7.09 12.31
CA ASN A 113 -11.19 -7.03 12.82
C ASN A 113 -12.26 -7.53 11.85
N TYR A 114 -11.90 -8.39 10.91
CA TYR A 114 -12.83 -8.96 9.94
C TYR A 114 -13.62 -7.88 9.18
N GLN A 115 -13.05 -6.72 8.85
CA GLN A 115 -13.81 -5.73 8.09
C GLN A 115 -14.06 -6.17 6.64
N ILE A 116 -15.05 -5.55 5.97
CA ILE A 116 -15.30 -5.83 4.54
C ILE A 116 -14.28 -5.06 3.68
N LYS A 117 -14.05 -3.78 4.01
CA LYS A 117 -13.00 -2.96 3.41
C LYS A 117 -11.70 -3.16 4.18
N SER A 118 -10.60 -2.86 3.52
CA SER A 118 -9.31 -2.73 4.19
C SER A 118 -9.22 -1.38 4.88
N ASN A 119 -8.55 -1.35 6.03
CA ASN A 119 -8.24 -0.10 6.72
C ASN A 119 -6.95 0.45 6.15
N ILE A 120 -6.87 1.76 5.97
CA ILE A 120 -5.68 2.43 5.47
C ILE A 120 -5.46 3.65 6.35
N LYS A 121 -4.25 3.81 6.88
CA LYS A 121 -3.81 5.01 7.60
C LYS A 121 -2.68 5.65 6.82
N MET A 122 -2.69 6.97 6.74
CA MET A 122 -1.58 7.79 6.26
C MET A 122 -1.07 8.64 7.42
N PHE A 123 0.24 8.72 7.59
CA PHE A 123 0.83 9.47 8.70
C PHE A 123 2.16 10.11 8.33
N ASN A 124 2.50 11.18 9.05
CA ASN A 124 3.85 11.73 9.15
C ASN A 124 4.28 11.71 10.63
N VAL A 125 5.54 12.05 10.90
CA VAL A 125 6.08 12.05 12.27
C VAL A 125 6.61 13.44 12.61
N SER A 126 6.23 13.96 13.78
CA SER A 126 6.66 15.28 14.25
C SER A 126 8.00 15.25 14.97
N GLU A 127 8.53 16.42 15.33
CA GLU A 127 9.67 16.56 16.24
C GLU A 127 9.34 16.23 17.70
N GLU A 128 8.06 16.23 18.07
CA GLU A 128 7.64 16.03 19.46
C GLU A 128 7.87 14.60 19.90
N TRP A 129 8.32 14.41 21.13
CA TRP A 129 8.53 13.09 21.73
C TRP A 129 7.33 12.67 22.55
N ASP A 130 7.12 11.36 22.65
CA ASP A 130 6.25 10.81 23.69
C ASP A 130 6.80 11.13 25.09
N LYS A 131 5.95 11.02 26.11
CA LYS A 131 6.30 11.39 27.50
C LYS A 131 7.56 10.67 28.01
N ASN A 132 7.80 9.45 27.52
CA ASN A 132 8.91 8.60 27.94
C ASN A 132 10.14 8.70 27.01
N HIS A 133 10.13 9.55 25.98
CA HIS A 133 11.22 9.73 25.02
C HIS A 133 11.65 8.44 24.29
N ASN A 134 10.69 7.55 24.01
CA ASN A 134 10.87 6.32 23.26
C ASN A 134 10.76 6.54 21.74
N TYR A 135 9.84 7.42 21.32
CA TYR A 135 9.55 7.68 19.91
C TYR A 135 8.95 9.07 19.68
N HIS A 136 9.06 9.56 18.44
CA HIS A 136 8.46 10.81 18.00
C HIS A 136 6.95 10.64 17.68
N LEU A 137 6.13 11.65 17.96
CA LEU A 137 4.68 11.53 17.84
C LEU A 137 4.23 11.43 16.36
N PRO A 138 3.52 10.36 15.96
CA PRO A 138 2.93 10.25 14.63
C PRO A 138 1.62 11.05 14.53
N TYR A 139 1.42 11.72 13.40
CA TYR A 139 0.21 12.47 13.10
C TYR A 139 -0.49 11.84 11.90
N GLU A 140 -1.76 11.48 12.09
CA GLU A 140 -2.60 10.90 11.05
C GLU A 140 -3.14 11.98 10.12
N HIS A 141 -3.17 11.66 8.83
CA HIS A 141 -3.69 12.53 7.78
C HIS A 141 -4.91 11.91 7.12
N GLU A 142 -5.94 12.72 6.94
CA GLU A 142 -7.00 12.41 5.98
C GLU A 142 -6.49 12.64 4.55
N PHE A 143 -6.91 11.78 3.62
CA PHE A 143 -6.57 11.93 2.21
C PHE A 143 -7.81 11.80 1.34
N LEU A 144 -7.77 12.49 0.20
CA LEU A 144 -8.81 12.44 -0.81
C LEU A 144 -8.41 11.45 -1.90
N ILE A 145 -9.36 10.65 -2.34
CA ILE A 145 -9.18 9.69 -3.43
C ILE A 145 -9.79 10.30 -4.70
N GLU A 146 -8.94 10.53 -5.69
CA GLU A 146 -9.38 10.85 -7.05
C GLU A 146 -9.52 9.54 -7.84
N TYR A 147 -10.75 9.19 -8.20
CA TYR A 147 -11.02 7.94 -8.91
C TYR A 147 -10.76 8.09 -10.41
N SER A 148 -10.00 7.15 -10.97
CA SER A 148 -9.85 7.01 -12.42
C SER A 148 -11.17 6.62 -13.09
N ASN A 149 -11.34 7.07 -14.33
CA ASN A 149 -12.46 6.69 -15.21
C ASN A 149 -12.11 5.55 -16.18
N GLN A 150 -10.86 5.10 -16.20
CA GLN A 150 -10.38 3.98 -17.00
C GLN A 150 -9.26 3.22 -16.32
N ILE A 151 -9.10 1.95 -16.70
CA ILE A 151 -7.95 1.11 -16.39
C ILE A 151 -6.99 1.13 -17.58
N THR A 152 -5.73 1.49 -17.34
CA THR A 152 -4.70 1.49 -18.38
C THR A 152 -4.14 0.09 -18.60
N PRO A 153 -3.66 -0.25 -19.82
CA PRO A 153 -2.94 -1.50 -20.06
C PRO A 153 -1.71 -1.66 -19.17
N GLU A 154 -1.02 -0.56 -18.87
CA GLU A 154 0.11 -0.55 -17.94
C GLU A 154 -0.31 -1.02 -16.54
N PHE A 155 -1.44 -0.53 -16.02
CA PHE A 155 -1.94 -0.97 -14.72
C PHE A 155 -2.28 -2.47 -14.72
N ILE A 156 -2.89 -2.99 -15.79
CA ILE A 156 -3.16 -4.42 -15.94
C ILE A 156 -1.85 -5.21 -15.89
N SER A 157 -0.83 -4.78 -16.62
CA SER A 157 0.48 -5.44 -16.62
C SER A 157 1.13 -5.42 -15.24
N ILE A 158 1.01 -4.32 -14.49
CA ILE A 158 1.51 -4.23 -13.10
C ILE A 158 0.80 -5.26 -12.22
N VAL A 159 -0.53 -5.38 -12.32
CA VAL A 159 -1.30 -6.35 -11.53
C VAL A 159 -0.92 -7.79 -11.91
N ASP A 160 -0.84 -8.10 -13.19
CA ASP A 160 -0.46 -9.42 -13.70
C ASP A 160 0.95 -9.83 -13.21
N ASN A 161 1.92 -8.94 -13.38
CA ASN A 161 3.29 -9.16 -12.91
C ASN A 161 3.33 -9.37 -11.39
N LEU A 162 2.61 -8.56 -10.62
CA LEU A 162 2.54 -8.68 -9.17
C LEU A 162 1.99 -10.06 -8.75
N LEU A 163 0.91 -10.52 -9.38
CA LEU A 163 0.32 -11.83 -9.11
C LEU A 163 1.28 -12.96 -9.49
N ASN A 164 1.92 -12.85 -10.65
CA ASN A 164 2.89 -13.83 -11.15
C ASN A 164 4.13 -13.97 -10.27
N LEU A 165 4.69 -12.85 -9.79
CA LEU A 165 5.87 -12.84 -8.92
C LEU A 165 5.59 -13.54 -7.58
N ASN A 166 4.37 -13.44 -7.07
CA ASN A 166 4.00 -13.97 -5.75
C ASN A 166 3.39 -15.37 -5.79
N LYS A 167 3.10 -15.94 -6.97
CA LYS A 167 2.37 -17.22 -7.11
C LYS A 167 3.01 -18.40 -6.38
N ASN A 168 4.33 -18.39 -6.23
CA ASN A 168 5.12 -19.46 -5.61
C ASN A 168 5.61 -19.08 -4.19
N ASP A 169 5.22 -17.92 -3.66
CA ASP A 169 5.63 -17.53 -2.30
C ASP A 169 4.94 -18.45 -1.27
N LYS A 170 5.72 -19.02 -0.34
CA LYS A 170 5.22 -19.92 0.71
C LYS A 170 4.18 -19.26 1.63
N SER A 171 4.24 -17.94 1.74
CA SER A 171 3.33 -17.12 2.53
C SER A 171 2.07 -16.69 1.77
N LEU A 172 1.93 -17.04 0.49
CA LEU A 172 0.73 -16.73 -0.30
C LEU A 172 -0.53 -17.22 0.42
N ILE A 173 -1.55 -16.36 0.43
CA ILE A 173 -2.84 -16.65 1.03
C ILE A 173 -3.58 -17.67 0.18
N ASN A 174 -4.19 -18.67 0.82
CA ASN A 174 -5.08 -19.59 0.13
C ASN A 174 -6.44 -18.91 -0.05
N PHE A 175 -6.67 -18.39 -1.25
CA PHE A 175 -7.86 -17.60 -1.59
C PHE A 175 -9.17 -18.41 -1.62
N ASN A 176 -9.08 -19.74 -1.68
CA ASN A 176 -10.20 -20.67 -1.56
C ASN A 176 -10.61 -20.95 -0.10
N LYS A 177 -9.76 -20.60 0.88
CA LYS A 177 -10.05 -20.81 2.30
C LYS A 177 -11.10 -19.82 2.81
N LYS A 178 -11.94 -20.26 3.74
CA LYS A 178 -12.91 -19.40 4.45
C LYS A 178 -12.19 -18.32 5.26
N TYR A 179 -12.64 -17.08 5.13
CA TYR A 179 -12.08 -15.92 5.85
C TYR A 179 -12.79 -15.68 7.20
N LYS A 180 -14.13 -15.67 7.24
CA LYS A 180 -14.90 -15.47 8.48
C LYS A 180 -15.64 -16.73 8.92
N ARG A 181 -15.61 -17.03 10.22
CA ARG A 181 -16.56 -17.98 10.84
C ARG A 181 -17.96 -17.36 10.86
N GLY A 182 -18.99 -18.14 10.52
CA GLY A 182 -20.41 -17.71 10.61
C GLY A 182 -21.06 -17.20 9.32
N ARG A 183 -20.30 -16.74 8.31
CA ARG A 183 -20.86 -16.49 6.96
C ARG A 183 -20.59 -17.71 6.07
N LYS A 184 -21.64 -18.43 5.66
CA LYS A 184 -21.49 -19.53 4.68
C LYS A 184 -20.84 -18.95 3.42
N ASN A 185 -19.73 -19.56 3.01
CA ASN A 185 -19.03 -19.35 1.73
C ASN A 185 -18.29 -18.02 1.50
N TYR A 186 -17.92 -17.26 2.55
CA TYR A 186 -17.07 -16.06 2.37
C TYR A 186 -15.57 -16.41 2.49
N THR A 187 -14.85 -16.41 1.36
CA THR A 187 -13.43 -16.76 1.28
C THR A 187 -12.51 -15.54 1.32
N TYR A 188 -11.19 -15.78 1.42
CA TYR A 188 -10.18 -14.74 1.25
C TYR A 188 -10.27 -14.07 -0.13
N PHE A 189 -10.62 -14.82 -1.19
CA PHE A 189 -10.92 -14.24 -2.51
C PHE A 189 -12.07 -13.25 -2.42
N ASN A 190 -13.18 -13.62 -1.76
CA ASN A 190 -14.31 -12.69 -1.60
C ASN A 190 -13.91 -11.44 -0.82
N LYS A 191 -13.01 -11.53 0.17
CA LYS A 191 -12.49 -10.35 0.87
C LYS A 191 -11.72 -9.43 -0.07
N LEU A 192 -10.75 -9.95 -0.82
CA LEU A 192 -9.99 -9.18 -1.82
C LEU A 192 -10.94 -8.56 -2.85
N TYR A 193 -11.81 -9.38 -3.46
CA TYR A 193 -12.76 -8.95 -4.49
C TYR A 193 -13.62 -7.76 -4.01
N ASN A 194 -14.28 -7.88 -2.86
CA ASN A 194 -15.15 -6.82 -2.34
C ASN A 194 -14.39 -5.55 -1.99
N SER A 195 -13.14 -5.69 -1.51
CA SER A 195 -12.32 -4.53 -1.16
C SER A 195 -11.84 -3.79 -2.41
N ALA A 196 -11.33 -4.54 -3.40
CA ALA A 196 -10.93 -3.99 -4.70
C ALA A 196 -12.12 -3.34 -5.42
N GLN A 197 -13.28 -3.99 -5.47
CA GLN A 197 -14.49 -3.47 -6.10
C GLN A 197 -14.91 -2.11 -5.55
N SER A 198 -14.60 -1.81 -4.28
CA SER A 198 -14.91 -0.50 -3.69
C SER A 198 -14.20 0.67 -4.36
N TYR A 199 -13.08 0.42 -5.05
CA TYR A 199 -12.30 1.40 -5.80
C TYR A 199 -12.64 1.45 -7.30
N LEU A 200 -13.42 0.49 -7.81
CA LEU A 200 -13.73 0.35 -9.24
C LEU A 200 -15.09 0.93 -9.64
N LYS A 201 -15.81 1.57 -8.70
CA LYS A 201 -17.20 1.99 -8.89
C LYS A 201 -17.42 3.04 -9.99
N THR A 202 -16.40 3.83 -10.29
CA THR A 202 -16.42 4.89 -11.31
C THR A 202 -16.04 4.39 -12.70
N LEU A 203 -15.56 3.15 -12.80
CA LEU A 203 -15.09 2.55 -14.04
C LEU A 203 -16.22 1.87 -14.80
N PRO A 204 -16.11 1.74 -16.13
CA PRO A 204 -17.02 0.91 -16.91
C PRO A 204 -17.05 -0.54 -16.40
N ASP A 205 -18.25 -1.12 -16.30
CA ASP A 205 -18.47 -2.50 -15.85
C ASP A 205 -17.58 -3.52 -16.56
N THR A 206 -17.34 -3.32 -17.86
CA THR A 206 -16.49 -4.19 -18.68
C THR A 206 -15.05 -4.21 -18.18
N GLN A 207 -14.47 -3.05 -17.87
CA GLN A 207 -13.10 -2.94 -17.38
C GLN A 207 -12.98 -3.47 -15.95
N SER A 208 -13.94 -3.12 -15.08
CA SER A 208 -13.99 -3.63 -13.71
C SER A 208 -14.06 -5.16 -13.68
N LYS A 209 -14.91 -5.77 -14.51
CA LYS A 209 -15.03 -7.24 -14.63
C LYS A 209 -13.76 -7.86 -15.19
N MET A 210 -13.12 -7.24 -16.19
CA MET A 210 -11.86 -7.71 -16.76
C MET A 210 -10.73 -7.75 -15.73
N LEU A 211 -10.53 -6.69 -14.94
CA LEU A 211 -9.52 -6.69 -13.88
C LEU A 211 -9.81 -7.78 -12.85
N LEU A 212 -11.07 -7.92 -12.43
CA LEU A 212 -11.45 -8.91 -11.42
C LEU A 212 -11.34 -10.34 -11.94
N SER A 213 -11.56 -10.61 -13.23
CA SER A 213 -11.35 -11.94 -13.82
C SER A 213 -9.88 -12.32 -13.89
N ILE A 214 -8.99 -11.37 -14.22
CA ILE A 214 -7.53 -11.59 -14.18
C ILE A 214 -7.10 -11.97 -12.75
N ILE A 215 -7.57 -11.23 -11.75
CA ILE A 215 -7.28 -11.54 -10.34
C ILE A 215 -7.83 -12.93 -9.96
N GLU A 216 -9.01 -13.31 -10.44
CA GLU A 216 -9.59 -14.63 -10.18
C GLU A 216 -8.78 -15.77 -10.78
N GLU A 217 -8.39 -15.66 -12.06
CA GLU A 217 -7.63 -16.67 -12.79
C GLU A 217 -6.28 -16.97 -12.13
N HIS A 218 -5.62 -15.96 -11.58
CA HIS A 218 -4.34 -16.15 -10.89
C HIS A 218 -4.47 -16.78 -9.49
N LEU A 219 -5.59 -16.55 -8.81
CA LEU A 219 -5.72 -16.83 -7.37
C LEU A 219 -6.60 -18.04 -7.04
N LYS A 220 -7.35 -18.57 -8.02
CA LYS A 220 -8.22 -19.74 -7.84
C LYS A 220 -7.86 -20.89 -8.75
#